data_AF-A0AAN6Y7N6-F1
#
_entry.id   AF-A0AAN6Y7N6-F1
#
_cell.length_a   1.000
_cell.length_b   1.000
_cell.length_c   1.000
_cell.angle_alpha   90.00
_cell.angle_beta   90.00
_cell.angle_gamma   90.00
#
_symmetry.space_group_name_H-M   'P 1'
#
loop_
_entity.id
_entity.type
_entity.pdbx_description
1 polymer ?
#
loop_
_entity_poly.entity_id
_entity_poly.type
_entity_poly.pdbx_seq_one_letter_code
_entity_poly.pdbx_strand_id
1 'polypeptide(L)'
;MRFARNAIKSVTTKATVENMKHLWNDYQRNFATERGKRIDELDVARLGGWCDSRDILMVHKRLTRAQSTMLIQLRSQNIGLQAYLERIAKVDSSQCGCGAAVQDVDHIFFHCPLLAEVVEAQLYGHPAVQCRNMYRLMTEFASHLTAFAIINLGLEQFEPVVDDYDILF
;
A
#
# COMPACT_ATOMS: atom_id res chain seq x y z
N MET A 1 24.77 -27.73 -17.87
CA MET A 1 24.60 -26.67 -16.83
C MET A 1 23.25 -25.93 -16.82
N ARG A 2 22.61 -25.64 -17.98
CA ARG A 2 21.33 -24.88 -18.03
C ARG A 2 20.14 -25.60 -17.37
N PHE A 3 20.08 -26.92 -17.50
CA PHE A 3 19.04 -27.77 -16.89
C PHE A 3 19.07 -27.77 -15.35
N ALA A 4 20.25 -27.93 -14.75
CA ALA A 4 20.41 -27.89 -13.29
C ALA A 4 19.99 -26.53 -12.71
N ARG A 5 20.36 -25.42 -13.37
CA ARG A 5 19.96 -24.07 -12.95
C ARG A 5 18.44 -23.86 -13.00
N ASN A 6 17.77 -24.39 -14.01
CA ASN A 6 16.30 -24.31 -14.12
C ASN A 6 15.60 -25.20 -13.09
N ALA A 7 16.13 -26.39 -12.81
CA ALA A 7 15.63 -27.27 -11.76
C ALA A 7 15.75 -26.61 -10.38
N ILE A 8 16.92 -26.06 -10.04
CA ILE A 8 17.16 -25.30 -8.81
C ILE A 8 16.19 -24.13 -8.72
N LYS A 9 16.08 -23.28 -9.76
CA LYS A 9 15.10 -22.18 -9.78
C LYS A 9 13.68 -22.67 -9.54
N SER A 10 13.26 -23.78 -10.14
CA SER A 10 11.89 -24.29 -9.95
C SER A 10 11.63 -24.77 -8.51
N VAL A 11 12.61 -25.43 -7.90
CA VAL A 11 12.52 -25.93 -6.51
C VAL A 11 12.51 -24.76 -5.54
N THR A 12 13.44 -23.81 -5.71
CA THR A 12 13.50 -22.61 -4.88
C THR A 12 12.23 -21.77 -5.03
N THR A 13 11.72 -21.56 -6.25
CA THR A 13 10.46 -20.82 -6.45
C THR A 13 9.30 -21.50 -5.74
N LYS A 14 9.16 -22.82 -5.84
CA LYS A 14 8.09 -23.57 -5.15
C LYS A 14 8.20 -23.46 -3.63
N ALA A 15 9.41 -23.66 -3.08
CA ALA A 15 9.66 -23.56 -1.65
C ALA A 15 9.43 -22.14 -1.11
N THR A 16 9.87 -21.12 -1.85
CA THR A 16 9.64 -19.71 -1.49
C THR A 16 8.15 -19.38 -1.51
N VAL A 17 7.43 -19.83 -2.53
CA VAL A 17 5.97 -19.68 -2.63
C VAL A 17 5.28 -20.29 -1.41
N GLU A 18 5.64 -21.52 -1.05
CA GLU A 18 5.01 -22.22 0.08
C GLU A 18 5.37 -21.59 1.43
N ASN A 19 6.63 -21.19 1.64
CA ASN A 19 7.02 -20.47 2.84
C ASN A 19 6.33 -19.11 2.96
N MET A 20 6.18 -18.38 1.86
CA MET A 20 5.49 -17.08 1.86
C MET A 20 4.00 -17.25 2.16
N LYS A 21 3.34 -18.31 1.67
CA LYS A 21 1.98 -18.68 2.09
C LYS A 21 1.91 -18.94 3.58
N HIS A 22 2.82 -19.75 4.11
CA HIS A 22 2.83 -20.10 5.54
C HIS A 22 3.02 -18.87 6.42
N LEU A 23 4.03 -18.03 6.11
CA LEU A 23 4.28 -16.77 6.80
C LEU A 23 3.10 -15.81 6.71
N TRP A 24 2.43 -15.75 5.57
CA TRP A 24 1.23 -14.95 5.39
C TRP A 24 0.05 -15.45 6.24
N ASN A 25 -0.19 -16.76 6.24
CA ASN A 25 -1.24 -17.37 7.06
C ASN A 25 -0.94 -17.22 8.56
N ASP A 26 0.33 -17.34 8.96
CA ASP A 26 0.79 -17.11 10.33
C ASP A 26 0.61 -15.64 10.73
N TYR A 27 0.98 -14.70 9.84
CA TYR A 27 0.72 -13.28 10.03
C TYR A 27 -0.77 -13.02 10.22
N GLN A 28 -1.63 -13.56 9.34
CA GLN A 28 -3.09 -13.40 9.45
C GLN A 28 -3.63 -13.95 10.78
N ARG A 29 -3.15 -15.13 11.23
CA ARG A 29 -3.53 -15.77 12.50
C ARG A 29 -3.06 -14.96 13.72
N ASN A 30 -1.78 -14.62 13.81
CA ASN A 30 -1.20 -13.95 14.97
C ASN A 30 -1.70 -12.49 15.09
N PHE A 31 -1.94 -11.80 13.97
CA PHE A 31 -2.54 -10.48 14.00
C PHE A 31 -4.03 -10.50 14.38
N ALA A 32 -4.74 -11.62 14.25
CA ALA A 32 -6.13 -11.74 14.72
C ALA A 32 -6.20 -11.87 16.24
N THR A 33 -5.13 -12.37 16.86
CA THR A 33 -5.04 -12.65 18.30
C THR A 33 -4.34 -11.55 19.10
N GLU A 34 -3.39 -10.82 18.52
CA GLU A 34 -2.51 -9.92 19.30
C GLU A 34 -3.01 -8.47 19.46
N ARG A 35 -3.99 -8.02 18.66
CA ARG A 35 -4.43 -6.62 18.72
C ARG A 35 -5.93 -6.54 18.49
N GLY A 36 -6.68 -6.16 19.52
CA GLY A 36 -8.14 -5.97 19.52
C GLY A 36 -8.65 -4.85 18.59
N LYS A 37 -8.12 -4.75 17.37
CA LYS A 37 -8.65 -3.93 16.30
C LYS A 37 -9.86 -4.63 15.72
N ARG A 38 -10.96 -3.89 15.57
CA ARG A 38 -12.06 -4.28 14.67
C ARG A 38 -11.46 -4.60 13.31
N ILE A 39 -11.98 -5.65 12.71
CA ILE A 39 -11.68 -6.02 11.33
C ILE A 39 -12.41 -4.99 10.50
N ASP A 40 -11.72 -3.92 10.12
CA ASP A 40 -12.27 -2.88 9.26
C ASP A 40 -12.10 -3.36 7.81
N GLU A 41 -13.13 -3.20 6.97
CA GLU A 41 -13.21 -3.65 5.55
C GLU A 41 -12.12 -3.08 4.61
N LEU A 42 -11.09 -2.43 5.18
CA LEU A 42 -10.07 -1.64 4.50
C LEU A 42 -8.67 -2.24 4.62
N ASP A 43 -8.51 -3.29 5.44
CA ASP A 43 -7.30 -4.10 5.45
C ASP A 43 -7.29 -5.01 4.20
N VAL A 44 -6.97 -4.42 3.05
CA VAL A 44 -6.88 -5.12 1.76
C VAL A 44 -5.71 -6.11 1.74
N ALA A 45 -4.72 -5.97 2.64
CA ALA A 45 -3.81 -7.07 2.93
C ALA A 45 -4.54 -8.29 3.53
N ARG A 46 -5.67 -8.13 4.21
CA ARG A 46 -6.46 -9.26 4.75
C ARG A 46 -7.62 -9.76 3.88
N LEU A 47 -8.25 -8.91 3.06
CA LEU A 47 -9.45 -9.29 2.29
C LEU A 47 -9.20 -10.24 1.11
N GLY A 48 -7.94 -10.55 0.79
CA GLY A 48 -7.58 -11.56 -0.21
C GLY A 48 -6.75 -12.68 0.41
N GLY A 49 -7.08 -13.93 0.10
CA GLY A 49 -6.17 -15.05 0.31
C GLY A 49 -4.84 -14.82 -0.43
N TRP A 50 -3.76 -15.43 0.05
CA TRP A 50 -2.51 -15.47 -0.71
C TRP A 50 -2.81 -16.06 -2.10
N CYS A 51 -2.71 -15.23 -3.14
CA CYS A 51 -3.05 -15.50 -4.54
C CYS A 51 -4.53 -15.41 -5.00
N ASP A 52 -5.51 -15.17 -4.12
CA ASP A 52 -6.93 -15.16 -4.55
C ASP A 52 -7.46 -13.79 -5.02
N SER A 53 -6.79 -12.68 -4.69
CA SER A 53 -7.00 -11.40 -5.39
C SER A 53 -6.19 -11.39 -6.70
N ARG A 54 -6.48 -12.38 -7.57
CA ARG A 54 -5.81 -12.76 -8.84
C ARG A 54 -4.43 -12.15 -9.03
N ASP A 55 -3.48 -12.84 -8.38
CA ASP A 55 -2.04 -12.61 -8.35
C ASP A 55 -1.62 -11.21 -7.88
N ILE A 56 -1.50 -11.04 -6.56
CA ILE A 56 -0.83 -9.88 -5.94
C ILE A 56 0.55 -9.62 -6.56
N LEU A 57 1.27 -10.69 -6.95
CA LEU A 57 2.52 -10.61 -7.69
C LEU A 57 2.33 -9.97 -9.08
N MET A 58 1.23 -10.24 -9.77
CA MET A 58 0.90 -9.64 -11.07
C MET A 58 0.54 -8.16 -10.94
N VAL A 59 -0.10 -7.75 -9.84
CA VAL A 59 -0.33 -6.33 -9.55
C VAL A 59 1.03 -5.61 -9.47
N HIS A 60 1.96 -6.14 -8.68
CA HIS A 60 3.29 -5.55 -8.51
C HIS A 60 4.14 -5.56 -9.78
N LYS A 61 4.01 -6.57 -10.66
CA LYS A 61 4.80 -6.64 -11.91
C LYS A 61 4.60 -5.45 -12.86
N ARG A 62 3.49 -4.73 -12.74
CA ARG A 62 3.17 -3.58 -13.60
C ARG A 62 3.46 -2.23 -12.93
N LEU A 63 4.01 -2.24 -11.72
CA LEU A 63 4.30 -1.04 -10.94
C LEU A 63 5.80 -0.76 -10.93
N THR A 64 6.16 0.52 -10.82
CA THR A 64 7.53 0.90 -10.47
C THR A 64 7.87 0.40 -9.06
N ARG A 65 9.16 0.43 -8.70
CA ARG A 65 9.59 0.08 -7.34
C ARG A 65 8.92 0.97 -6.30
N ALA A 66 8.88 2.29 -6.55
CA ALA A 66 8.24 3.25 -5.65
C ALA A 66 6.74 2.96 -5.50
N GLN A 67 6.03 2.74 -6.61
CA GLN A 67 4.60 2.39 -6.58
C GLN A 67 4.34 1.05 -5.88
N SER A 68 5.19 0.04 -6.08
CA SER A 68 5.08 -1.24 -5.36
C SER A 68 5.27 -1.08 -3.85
N THR A 69 6.27 -0.31 -3.41
CA THR A 69 6.47 0.00 -1.99
C THR A 69 5.27 0.75 -1.42
N MET A 70 4.78 1.77 -2.13
CA MET A 70 3.60 2.51 -1.73
C MET A 70 2.38 1.59 -1.60
N LEU A 71 2.15 0.68 -2.56
CA LEU A 71 1.04 -0.26 -2.49
C LEU A 71 1.11 -1.16 -1.24
N ILE A 72 2.30 -1.65 -0.90
CA ILE A 72 2.50 -2.46 0.31
C ILE A 72 2.17 -1.64 1.56
N GLN A 73 2.63 -0.40 1.62
CA GLN A 73 2.37 0.51 2.74
C GLN A 73 0.87 0.82 2.89
N LEU A 74 0.19 1.12 1.78
CA LEU A 74 -1.26 1.33 1.75
C LEU A 74 -2.02 0.09 2.23
N ARG A 75 -1.69 -1.09 1.70
CA ARG A 75 -2.39 -2.35 2.05
C ARG A 75 -2.20 -2.76 3.51
N SER A 76 -1.02 -2.51 4.07
CA SER A 76 -0.67 -2.87 5.46
C SER A 76 -1.01 -1.77 6.47
N GLN A 77 -1.37 -0.57 6.00
CA GLN A 77 -1.50 0.64 6.82
C GLN A 77 -0.26 0.95 7.69
N ASN A 78 0.91 0.47 7.27
CA ASN A 78 2.21 0.79 7.86
C ASN A 78 2.87 1.88 6.99
N ILE A 79 2.31 3.08 7.06
CA ILE A 79 2.64 4.24 6.23
C ILE A 79 2.73 5.48 7.11
N GLY A 80 3.44 6.54 6.70
CA GLY A 80 3.64 7.77 7.47
C GLY A 80 2.38 8.64 7.69
N LEU A 81 1.22 8.04 7.93
CA LEU A 81 -0.02 8.71 8.35
C LEU A 81 -0.16 8.65 9.88
N GLN A 82 -0.85 9.62 10.47
CA GLN A 82 -0.90 9.78 11.94
C GLN A 82 -1.42 8.53 12.66
N ALA A 83 -2.38 7.79 12.09
CA ALA A 83 -2.89 6.55 12.68
C ALA A 83 -1.80 5.48 12.88
N TYR A 84 -0.84 5.37 11.95
CA TYR A 84 0.28 4.47 12.12
C TYR A 84 1.31 5.05 13.09
N LEU A 85 1.64 6.33 12.95
CA LEU A 85 2.65 6.98 13.78
C LEU A 85 2.27 6.97 15.26
N GLU A 86 1.00 7.21 15.60
CA GLU A 86 0.50 7.10 16.99
C GLU A 86 0.63 5.66 17.49
N ARG A 87 0.25 4.68 16.65
CA ARG A 87 0.36 3.24 16.96
C ARG A 87 1.79 2.80 17.30
N ILE A 88 2.80 3.46 16.75
CA ILE A 88 4.22 3.19 17.06
C ILE A 88 4.84 4.24 18.00
N ALA A 89 4.02 5.02 18.69
CA ALA A 89 4.41 6.05 19.65
C ALA A 89 5.40 7.09 19.07
N LYS A 90 5.19 7.51 17.82
CA LYS A 90 5.94 8.58 17.15
C LYS A 90 5.24 9.93 17.17
N VAL A 91 3.94 9.94 17.41
CA VAL A 91 3.13 11.16 17.60
C VAL A 91 2.12 10.90 18.71
N ASP A 92 1.64 11.98 19.32
CA ASP A 92 0.72 11.91 20.46
C ASP A 92 -0.75 11.73 20.06
N SER A 93 -1.07 11.91 18.77
CA SER A 93 -2.45 11.87 18.28
C SER A 93 -2.50 11.36 16.85
N SER A 94 -3.46 10.48 16.57
CA SER A 94 -3.79 10.03 15.21
C SER A 94 -4.70 10.98 14.43
N GLN A 95 -5.08 12.13 14.99
CA GLN A 95 -6.00 13.06 14.33
C GLN A 95 -5.40 13.63 13.04
N CYS A 96 -6.23 13.66 12.00
CA CYS A 96 -5.91 14.36 10.76
C CYS A 96 -5.93 15.87 10.97
N GLY A 97 -5.08 16.60 10.23
CA GLY A 97 -5.08 18.07 10.24
C GLY A 97 -6.39 18.70 9.77
N CYS A 98 -7.31 17.91 9.19
CA CYS A 98 -8.67 18.35 8.87
C CYS A 98 -9.58 18.47 10.12
N GLY A 99 -9.16 17.92 11.27
CA GLY A 99 -9.88 17.95 12.54
C GLY A 99 -11.05 16.98 12.68
N ALA A 100 -11.40 16.21 11.65
CA ALA A 100 -12.65 15.44 11.60
C ALA A 100 -12.52 13.94 11.89
N ALA A 101 -11.32 13.36 11.80
CA ALA A 101 -11.13 11.91 11.94
C ALA A 101 -9.69 11.50 12.23
N VAL A 102 -9.51 10.21 12.51
CA VAL A 102 -8.23 9.52 12.49
C VAL A 102 -7.66 9.59 11.07
N GLN A 103 -6.39 10.00 10.94
CA GLN A 103 -5.70 10.02 9.66
C GLN A 103 -5.17 8.63 9.30
N ASP A 104 -6.03 7.83 8.69
CA ASP A 104 -5.66 6.55 8.08
C ASP A 104 -5.83 6.58 6.56
N VAL A 105 -5.59 5.43 5.91
CA VAL A 105 -5.68 5.29 4.45
C VAL A 105 -7.09 5.60 3.97
N ASP A 106 -8.12 5.04 4.61
CA ASP A 106 -9.50 5.24 4.19
C ASP A 106 -9.94 6.70 4.29
N HIS A 107 -9.62 7.35 5.40
CA HIS A 107 -9.90 8.75 5.59
C HIS A 107 -9.29 9.61 4.47
N ILE A 108 -8.01 9.41 4.17
CA ILE A 108 -7.28 10.18 3.16
C ILE A 108 -7.90 10.06 1.76
N PHE A 109 -8.40 8.89 1.37
CA PHE A 109 -8.92 8.64 0.03
C PHE A 109 -10.43 8.86 -0.15
N PHE A 110 -11.21 8.87 0.93
CA PHE A 110 -12.68 8.95 0.83
C PHE A 110 -13.33 10.03 1.69
N HIS A 111 -12.67 10.50 2.75
CA HIS A 111 -13.32 11.31 3.78
C HIS A 111 -12.61 12.61 4.13
N CYS A 112 -11.35 12.77 3.76
CA CYS A 112 -10.54 13.92 4.11
C CYS A 112 -10.98 15.16 3.30
N PRO A 113 -11.57 16.19 3.92
CA PRO A 113 -12.02 17.37 3.19
C PRO A 113 -10.85 18.19 2.64
N LEU A 114 -9.68 18.13 3.28
CA LEU A 114 -8.46 18.80 2.81
C LEU A 114 -7.93 18.21 1.49
N LEU A 115 -8.22 16.93 1.24
CA LEU A 115 -7.76 16.22 0.05
C LEU A 115 -8.88 15.95 -0.95
N ALA A 116 -10.14 16.25 -0.60
CA ALA A 116 -11.29 15.89 -1.42
C ALA A 116 -11.16 16.41 -2.85
N GLU A 117 -10.85 17.69 -3.04
CA GLU A 117 -10.72 18.29 -4.37
C GLU A 117 -9.61 17.63 -5.21
N VAL A 118 -8.43 17.41 -4.62
CA VAL A 118 -7.30 16.82 -5.35
C VAL A 118 -7.52 15.32 -5.63
N VAL A 119 -8.16 14.59 -4.71
CA VAL A 119 -8.56 13.20 -4.91
C VAL A 119 -9.57 13.10 -6.06
N GLU A 120 -10.59 13.95 -6.08
CA GLU A 120 -11.56 13.98 -7.18
C GLU A 120 -10.88 14.31 -8.51
N ALA A 121 -10.02 15.33 -8.55
CA ALA A 121 -9.38 15.75 -9.80
C ALA A 121 -8.36 14.72 -10.33
N GLN A 122 -7.52 14.16 -9.46
CA GLN A 122 -6.35 13.37 -9.88
C GLN A 122 -6.55 11.86 -9.80
N LEU A 123 -7.37 11.37 -8.86
CA LEU A 123 -7.63 9.94 -8.72
C LEU A 123 -8.93 9.55 -9.44
N TYR A 124 -10.07 10.16 -9.07
CA TYR A 124 -11.37 9.78 -9.62
C TYR A 124 -11.71 10.48 -10.95
N GLY A 125 -11.01 11.57 -11.29
CA GLY A 125 -11.12 12.25 -12.57
C GLY A 125 -10.50 11.47 -13.73
N HIS A 126 -9.70 10.44 -13.44
CA HIS A 126 -9.14 9.58 -14.46
C HIS A 126 -10.22 8.61 -15.01
N PRO A 127 -10.53 8.59 -16.32
CA PRO A 127 -11.65 7.82 -16.89
C PRO A 127 -11.65 6.32 -16.58
N ALA A 128 -10.46 5.75 -16.32
CA ALA A 128 -10.31 4.36 -15.94
C ALA A 128 -10.78 4.07 -14.50
N VAL A 129 -10.65 5.02 -13.56
CA VAL A 129 -10.94 4.81 -12.14
C VAL A 129 -12.42 5.08 -11.88
N GLN A 130 -13.24 4.04 -12.04
CA GLN A 130 -14.71 4.14 -11.88
C GLN A 130 -15.18 3.46 -10.59
N CYS A 131 -14.37 3.46 -9.53
CA CYS A 131 -14.73 2.82 -8.28
C CYS A 131 -14.28 3.62 -7.06
N ARG A 132 -15.15 3.68 -6.05
CA ARG A 132 -14.86 4.20 -4.71
C ARG A 132 -14.81 3.04 -3.72
N ASN A 133 -13.96 2.08 -4.01
CA ASN A 133 -13.79 0.88 -3.20
C ASN A 133 -12.29 0.61 -3.07
N MET A 134 -11.79 0.64 -1.84
CA MET A 134 -10.36 0.54 -1.58
C MET A 134 -9.75 -0.74 -2.12
N TYR A 135 -10.45 -1.87 -2.00
CA TYR A 135 -10.00 -3.15 -2.53
C TYR A 135 -9.77 -3.08 -4.05
N ARG A 136 -10.72 -2.53 -4.81
CA ARG A 136 -10.58 -2.37 -6.27
C ARG A 136 -9.50 -1.35 -6.63
N LEU A 137 -9.37 -0.25 -5.88
CA LEU A 137 -8.30 0.72 -6.08
C LEU A 137 -6.92 0.08 -5.91
N MET A 138 -6.73 -0.76 -4.89
CA MET A 138 -5.46 -1.43 -4.60
C MET A 138 -5.17 -2.67 -5.47
N THR A 139 -6.13 -3.13 -6.29
CA THR A 139 -5.98 -4.34 -7.13
C THR A 139 -6.05 -4.02 -8.62
N GLU A 140 -7.12 -3.35 -9.06
CA GLU A 140 -7.36 -3.01 -10.45
C GLU A 140 -6.70 -1.69 -10.86
N PHE A 141 -6.64 -0.72 -9.95
CA PHE A 141 -6.16 0.65 -10.22
C PHE A 141 -4.89 1.02 -9.44
N ALA A 142 -4.11 0.02 -9.06
CA ALA A 142 -2.97 0.21 -8.15
C ALA A 142 -1.94 1.23 -8.67
N SER A 143 -1.72 1.30 -9.99
CA SER A 143 -0.78 2.28 -10.58
C SER A 143 -1.23 3.72 -10.33
N HIS A 144 -2.50 4.02 -10.62
CA HIS A 144 -3.08 5.35 -10.41
C HIS A 144 -3.16 5.71 -8.93
N LEU A 145 -3.64 4.79 -8.09
CA LEU A 145 -3.71 4.98 -6.64
C LEU A 145 -2.34 5.32 -6.05
N THR A 146 -1.31 4.54 -6.40
CA THR A 146 0.03 4.72 -5.83
C THR A 146 0.75 5.94 -6.40
N ALA A 147 0.53 6.29 -7.67
CA ALA A 147 1.04 7.53 -8.23
C ALA A 147 0.44 8.76 -7.52
N PHE A 148 -0.88 8.78 -7.32
CA PHE A 148 -1.55 9.81 -6.53
C PHE A 148 -0.93 9.90 -5.12
N ALA A 149 -0.78 8.75 -4.45
CA ALA A 149 -0.28 8.72 -3.08
C ALA A 149 1.17 9.24 -2.98
N ILE A 150 2.02 8.86 -3.93
CA ILE A 150 3.43 9.30 -3.98
C ILE A 150 3.51 10.83 -4.13
N ILE A 151 2.64 11.42 -4.95
CA ILE A 151 2.65 12.85 -5.25
C ILE A 151 2.03 13.67 -4.11
N ASN A 152 0.93 13.21 -3.53
CA ASN A 152 0.08 14.05 -2.70
C ASN A 152 0.21 13.81 -1.18
N LEU A 153 0.81 12.71 -0.75
CA LEU A 153 0.92 12.42 0.69
C LEU A 153 2.16 13.03 1.36
N GLY A 154 3.09 13.59 0.59
CA GLY A 154 4.28 14.27 1.13
C GLY A 154 5.12 13.40 2.06
N LEU A 155 5.26 12.11 1.72
CA LEU A 155 6.08 11.19 2.52
C LEU A 155 7.54 11.32 2.08
N GLU A 156 8.41 11.72 3.02
CA GLU A 156 9.86 11.95 2.83
C GLU A 156 10.54 10.87 1.96
N GLN A 157 10.23 9.59 2.21
CA GLN A 157 10.80 8.45 1.46
C GLN A 157 10.48 8.41 -0.04
N PHE A 158 9.56 9.25 -0.53
CA PHE A 158 9.19 9.36 -1.94
C PHE A 158 9.46 10.76 -2.51
N GLU A 159 10.06 11.66 -1.72
CA GLU A 159 10.51 12.95 -2.24
C GLU A 159 11.61 12.74 -3.29
N PRO A 160 11.60 13.54 -4.37
CA PRO A 160 12.69 13.49 -5.34
C PRO A 160 13.98 13.90 -4.64
N VAL A 161 15.03 13.11 -4.82
CA VAL A 161 16.38 13.52 -4.43
C VAL A 161 16.75 14.69 -5.32
N VAL A 162 16.81 15.89 -4.74
CA VAL A 162 17.37 17.05 -5.42
C VAL A 162 18.87 16.87 -5.32
N ASP A 163 19.50 16.42 -6.41
CA ASP A 163 20.96 16.37 -6.47
C ASP A 163 21.49 17.82 -6.49
N ASP A 164 22.25 18.22 -5.48
CA ASP A 164 22.86 19.55 -5.31
C ASP A 164 23.87 19.95 -6.43
N TYR A 165 23.92 19.22 -7.54
CA TYR A 165 24.86 19.42 -8.64
C TYR A 165 24.35 20.35 -9.77
N ASP A 166 23.11 20.84 -9.71
CA ASP A 166 22.54 21.70 -10.76
C ASP A 166 22.63 23.22 -10.48
N ILE A 167 23.50 23.67 -9.56
CA ILE A 167 23.81 25.10 -9.34
C ILE A 167 25.23 25.44 -9.76
N LEU A 168 25.69 25.03 -10.94
CA LEU A 168 26.88 25.61 -11.59
C LEU A 168 26.83 25.43 -13.12
N PHE A 169 26.00 26.21 -13.82
CA PHE A 169 26.24 26.59 -15.23
C PHE A 169 25.68 27.97 -15.53
#